data_AF-A0A495Z0M9-F1
#
_entry.id   AF-A0A495Z0M9-F1
#
_cell.length_a   1.000
_cell.length_b   1.000
_cell.length_c   1.000
_cell.angle_alpha   90.00
_cell.angle_beta   90.00
_cell.angle_gamma   90.00
#
_symmetry.space_group_name_H-M   'P 1'
#
loop_
_entity.id
_entity.type
_entity.pdbx_description
1 polymer ?
#
loop_
_entity_poly.entity_id
_entity_poly.type
_entity_poly.pdbx_seq_one_letter_code
_entity_poly.pdbx_strand_id
1 'polypeptide(L)'
;MAWIRTVPESEATGIVKEEYEAGIERAGRVYNIVKLFSIKPESLKVFINQYKVAMFGPSKLSRAQREMIATVVSQINSCRY
;
A
#
# COMPACT_ATOMS: atom_id res chain seq x y z
N MET A 1 -4.61 8.60 -9.91
CA MET A 1 -3.30 9.11 -9.45
C MET A 1 -3.53 10.12 -8.35
N ALA A 2 -2.56 10.32 -7.45
CA ALA A 2 -2.69 11.29 -6.36
C ALA A 2 -2.58 12.75 -6.86
N TRP A 3 -3.23 13.67 -6.17
CA TRP A 3 -3.19 15.12 -6.47
C TRP A 3 -1.98 15.84 -5.86
N ILE A 4 -1.24 15.15 -5.00
CA ILE A 4 -0.04 15.65 -4.34
C ILE A 4 1.22 15.18 -5.07
N ARG A 5 2.31 15.95 -4.93
CA ARG A 5 3.63 15.51 -5.40
C ARG A 5 4.09 14.32 -4.55
N THR A 6 4.61 13.31 -5.22
CA THR A 6 5.20 12.10 -4.61
C THR A 6 6.66 11.99 -5.01
N VAL A 7 7.47 11.29 -4.22
CA VAL A 7 8.87 11.02 -4.56
C VAL A 7 8.91 9.96 -5.68
N PRO A 8 9.53 10.26 -6.84
CA PRO A 8 9.70 9.27 -7.91
C PRO A 8 10.70 8.19 -7.47
N GLU A 9 10.58 7.00 -8.07
CA GLU A 9 11.40 5.84 -7.68
C GLU A 9 12.92 6.10 -7.84
N SER A 10 13.32 6.91 -8.82
CA SER A 10 14.71 7.31 -9.07
C SER A 10 15.31 8.23 -8.00
N GLU A 11 14.47 8.94 -7.24
CA GLU A 11 14.89 9.90 -6.21
C GLU A 11 14.63 9.35 -4.79
N ALA A 12 14.05 8.16 -4.68
CA ALA A 12 13.72 7.56 -3.40
C ALA A 12 14.99 7.26 -2.59
N THR A 13 14.97 7.64 -1.31
CA THR A 13 16.04 7.37 -0.34
C THR A 13 15.45 6.93 1.00
N GLY A 14 16.27 6.35 1.87
CA GLY A 14 15.86 5.88 3.20
C GLY A 14 14.63 4.97 3.17
N ILE A 15 13.70 5.17 4.11
CA ILE A 15 12.48 4.38 4.26
C ILE A 15 11.65 4.31 2.96
N VAL A 16 11.60 5.38 2.17
CA VAL A 16 10.82 5.39 0.93
C VAL A 16 11.42 4.42 -0.09
N LYS A 17 12.75 4.39 -0.21
CA LYS A 17 13.45 3.47 -1.10
C LYS A 17 13.24 2.03 -0.67
N GLU A 18 13.44 1.74 0.61
CA GLU A 18 13.25 0.41 1.19
C GLU A 18 11.84 -0.14 0.91
N GLU A 19 10.80 0.67 1.14
CA GLU A 19 9.41 0.24 0.92
C GLU A 19 9.03 0.16 -0.56
N TYR A 20 9.66 0.96 -1.43
CA TYR A 20 9.49 0.85 -2.88
C TYR A 20 10.11 -0.44 -3.41
N GLU A 21 11.35 -0.74 -3.03
CA GLU A 21 12.05 -1.98 -3.40
C GLU A 21 11.27 -3.21 -2.91
N ALA A 22 10.83 -3.21 -1.65
CA ALA A 22 9.98 -4.27 -1.10
C ALA A 22 8.61 -4.37 -1.80
N GLY A 23 8.09 -3.26 -2.34
CA GLY A 23 6.89 -3.23 -3.17
C GLY A 23 7.10 -3.90 -4.52
N ILE A 24 8.24 -3.63 -5.16
CA ILE A 24 8.64 -4.25 -6.44
C ILE A 24 8.86 -5.74 -6.26
N GLU A 25 9.60 -6.17 -5.24
CA GLU A 25 9.82 -7.59 -4.95
C GLU A 25 8.49 -8.34 -4.74
N ARG A 26 7.56 -7.72 -4.01
CA ARG A 26 6.27 -8.34 -3.68
C ARG A 26 5.29 -8.39 -4.86
N ALA A 27 5.33 -7.42 -5.78
CA ALA A 27 4.24 -7.23 -6.74
C ALA A 27 4.68 -6.79 -8.15
N GLY A 28 5.97 -6.79 -8.45
CA GLY A 28 6.57 -6.40 -9.73
C GLY A 28 6.53 -4.90 -10.04
N ARG A 29 5.94 -4.07 -9.16
CA ARG A 29 5.85 -2.61 -9.32
C ARG A 29 5.51 -1.90 -8.01
N VAL A 30 5.78 -0.60 -7.94
CA VAL A 30 5.30 0.27 -6.86
C VAL A 30 3.91 0.82 -7.20
N TYR A 31 2.89 0.42 -6.45
CA TYR A 31 1.53 0.95 -6.60
C TYR A 31 1.42 2.41 -6.13
N ASN A 32 0.55 3.20 -6.75
CA ASN A 32 0.42 4.62 -6.42
C ASN A 32 0.00 4.89 -4.95
N ILE A 33 -0.68 3.95 -4.28
CA ILE A 33 -0.98 4.06 -2.85
C ILE A 33 0.29 4.07 -1.99
N VAL A 34 1.32 3.32 -2.38
CA VAL A 34 2.64 3.36 -1.71
C VAL A 34 3.31 4.71 -1.99
N LYS A 35 3.26 5.17 -3.25
CA LYS A 35 3.83 6.46 -3.66
C LYS A 35 3.19 7.65 -2.94
N LEU A 36 1.88 7.59 -2.67
CA LEU A 36 1.13 8.62 -1.94
C LEU A 36 1.76 8.93 -0.57
N PHE A 37 2.23 7.91 0.16
CA PHE A 37 2.83 8.10 1.49
C PHE A 37 4.31 8.52 1.46
N SER A 38 4.95 8.60 0.29
CA SER A 38 6.38 8.93 0.18
C SER A 38 6.77 10.29 0.81
N ILE A 39 5.82 11.23 0.90
CA ILE A 39 6.02 12.52 1.57
C ILE A 39 6.08 12.43 3.10
N LYS A 40 5.67 11.29 3.69
CA LYS A 40 5.66 11.00 5.13
C LYS A 40 6.17 9.57 5.37
N PRO A 41 7.49 9.34 5.30
CA PRO A 41 8.06 7.98 5.29
C PRO A 41 7.69 7.12 6.52
N GLU A 42 7.64 7.71 7.71
CA GLU A 42 7.20 6.99 8.92
C GLU A 42 5.75 6.49 8.80
N SER A 43 4.87 7.32 8.20
CA SER A 43 3.49 6.91 7.93
C SER A 43 3.41 5.81 6.87
N LEU A 44 4.29 5.84 5.86
CA LEU A 44 4.37 4.78 4.86
C LEU A 44 4.67 3.42 5.51
N LYS A 45 5.69 3.38 6.38
CA LYS A 45 6.10 2.17 7.08
C LYS A 45 4.97 1.59 7.95
N VAL A 46 4.29 2.45 8.71
CA VAL A 46 3.15 2.04 9.54
C VAL A 46 2.00 1.51 8.67
N PHE A 47 1.67 2.20 7.57
CA PHE A 47 0.62 1.80 6.65
C PHE A 47 0.89 0.42 6.03
N ILE A 48 2.10 0.19 5.52
CA ILE A 48 2.47 -1.11 4.93
C ILE A 48 2.42 -2.22 5.97
N ASN A 49 2.90 -1.96 7.19
CA ASN A 49 2.84 -2.95 8.27
C ASN A 49 1.40 -3.31 8.62
N GLN A 50 0.53 -2.30 8.79
CA GLN A 50 -0.90 -2.53 9.04
C GLN A 50 -1.55 -3.34 7.92
N TYR A 51 -1.29 -3.00 6.66
CA TYR A 51 -1.80 -3.72 5.50
C TYR A 51 -1.35 -5.19 5.52
N LYS A 52 -0.06 -5.45 5.81
CA LYS A 52 0.47 -6.82 5.92
C LYS A 52 -0.23 -7.61 7.03
N VAL A 53 -0.40 -7.03 8.21
CA VAL A 53 -1.09 -7.66 9.34
C VAL A 53 -2.55 -7.99 8.96
N ALA A 54 -3.29 -7.03 8.41
CA ALA A 54 -4.69 -7.23 8.05
C ALA A 54 -4.87 -8.27 6.94
N MET A 55 -4.07 -8.18 5.87
CA MET A 55 -4.32 -8.92 4.62
C MET A 55 -3.56 -10.24 4.53
N PHE A 56 -2.39 -10.36 5.16
CA PHE A 56 -1.53 -11.54 5.10
C PHE A 56 -1.27 -12.19 6.46
N GLY A 57 -1.55 -11.51 7.58
CA GLY A 57 -1.38 -12.07 8.91
C GLY A 57 -2.33 -13.23 9.22
N PRO A 58 -2.07 -13.98 10.30
CA PRO A 58 -2.93 -15.07 10.77
C PRO A 58 -4.37 -14.59 10.96
N SER A 59 -5.32 -15.34 10.42
CA SER A 59 -6.75 -14.99 10.49
C SER A 59 -7.61 -16.22 10.26
N LYS A 60 -8.83 -16.21 10.83
CA LYS A 60 -9.88 -17.17 10.47
C LYS A 60 -10.47 -16.91 9.08
N LEU A 61 -10.17 -15.76 8.48
CA LEU A 61 -10.60 -15.40 7.13
C LEU A 61 -9.54 -15.77 6.10
N SER A 62 -9.99 -16.39 5.02
CA SER A 62 -9.15 -16.63 3.85
C SER A 62 -8.73 -15.30 3.21
N ARG A 63 -7.71 -15.35 2.34
CA ARG A 63 -7.29 -14.15 1.60
C ARG A 63 -8.43 -13.61 0.73
N ALA A 64 -9.14 -14.50 0.02
CA ALA A 64 -10.26 -14.12 -0.83
C ALA A 64 -11.39 -13.43 -0.05
N GLN A 65 -11.70 -13.90 1.17
CA GLN A 65 -12.71 -13.26 2.02
C GLN A 65 -12.31 -11.85 2.45
N ARG A 66 -11.02 -11.64 2.77
CA ARG A 66 -10.51 -10.31 3.12
C ARG A 66 -10.58 -9.35 1.93
N GLU A 67 -10.22 -9.80 0.73
CA GLU A 67 -10.34 -9.01 -0.50
C GLU A 67 -11.80 -8.72 -0.87
N MET A 68 -12.71 -9.68 -0.64
CA MET A 68 -14.15 -9.47 -0.85
C MET A 68 -14.68 -8.35 0.06
N ILE A 69 -14.30 -8.34 1.35
CA ILE A 69 -14.66 -7.26 2.28
C ILE A 69 -14.10 -5.93 1.77
N ALA A 70 -12.81 -5.88 1.43
CA ALA A 70 -12.19 -4.66 0.91
C ALA A 70 -12.91 -4.13 -0.34
N THR A 71 -13.29 -5.02 -1.27
CA THR A 71 -14.00 -4.68 -2.50
C THR A 71 -15.39 -4.12 -2.23
N VAL A 72 -16.19 -4.80 -1.38
CA VAL A 72 -17.55 -4.36 -1.03
C VAL A 72 -17.52 -3.01 -0.31
N VAL A 73 -16.62 -2.83 0.66
CA VAL A 73 -16.46 -1.55 1.38
C VAL A 73 -16.05 -0.43 0.44
N SER A 74 -15.13 -0.71 -0.50
CA SER A 74 -14.69 0.27 -1.49
C SER A 74 -15.83 0.70 -2.41
N GLN A 75 -16.66 -0.25 -2.85
CA GLN A 75 -17.82 0.04 -3.68
C GLN A 75 -18.88 0.87 -2.95
N ILE A 76 -19.20 0.51 -1.70
CA ILE A 76 -20.14 1.28 -0.85
C ILE A 76 -19.65 2.73 -0.70
N ASN A 77 -18.34 2.92 -0.53
CA ASN A 77 -17.73 4.24 -0.38
C ASN A 77 -17.41 4.95 -1.70
N SER A 78 -17.77 4.37 -2.85
CA SER A 78 -17.40 4.91 -4.18
C SER A 78 -15.89 5.18 -4.34
N CYS A 79 -15.05 4.36 -3.71
CA CYS A 79 -13.60 4.47 -3.76
C CYS A 79 -13.07 3.81 -5.04
N ARG A 80 -12.71 4.64 -6.04
CA ARG A 80 -12.42 4.19 -7.41
C ARG A 80 -10.96 3.83 -7.72
N TYR A 81 -10.04 4.10 -6.80
CA TYR A 81 -8.60 3.90 -7.01
C TYR A 81 -8.28 2.49 -7.56
#